data_AF-A0A2V5SLU0-F1
#
_entry.id   AF-A0A2V5SLU0-F1
#
_cell.length_a   1.000
_cell.length_b   1.000
_cell.length_c   1.000
_cell.angle_alpha   90.00
_cell.angle_beta   90.00
_cell.angle_gamma   90.00
#
_symmetry.space_group_name_H-M   'P 1'
#
loop_
_entity.id
_entity.type
_entity.pdbx_description
1 polymer ?
#
loop_
_entity_poly.entity_id
_entity_poly.type
_entity_poly.pdbx_seq_one_letter_code
_entity_poly.pdbx_strand_id
1 'polypeptide(L)'
;DSVKFDLLRNKQPMTVTIKLYKPWPYAIQGHSYDVRARYVLYGGLLFQPLNLDMLEAYRATDLRLRHFFEYFTVEQIYLQHPDIIVLSNILPDPINTYLAPYRGAIVDEVNGKKIRTLDELANAFAQAPEQLVIRMIGDGPPLVLDRNKVEAARERIKTRYNVAKEQNLREQPEAGPPKQANKT
;
A
#
# COMPACT_ATOMS: atom_id res chain seq x y z
N ASP A 1 8.10 25.13 -7.87
CA ASP A 1 9.05 25.96 -8.65
C ASP A 1 9.07 25.56 -10.11
N SER A 2 9.61 26.42 -10.97
CA SER A 2 9.78 26.15 -12.40
C SER A 2 11.17 26.58 -12.83
N VAL A 3 11.77 25.81 -13.73
CA VAL A 3 13.10 26.12 -14.29
C VAL A 3 12.97 26.30 -15.80
N LYS A 4 13.61 27.35 -16.31
CA LYS A 4 13.71 27.64 -17.74
C LYS A 4 14.96 26.95 -18.29
N PHE A 5 14.79 26.21 -19.38
CA PHE A 5 15.88 25.53 -20.09
C PHE A 5 15.93 26.02 -21.53
N ASP A 6 17.13 26.35 -21.98
CA ASP A 6 17.41 26.57 -23.40
C ASP A 6 18.06 25.29 -23.95
N LEU A 7 17.45 24.70 -24.98
CA LEU A 7 17.84 23.40 -25.51
C LEU A 7 17.75 23.35 -27.03
N LEU A 8 18.49 22.42 -27.63
CA LEU A 8 18.48 22.18 -29.06
C LEU A 8 17.69 20.89 -29.36
N ARG A 9 16.63 20.98 -30.18
CA ARG A 9 15.88 19.80 -30.64
C ARG A 9 15.75 19.85 -32.15
N ASN A 10 16.11 18.75 -32.83
CA ASN A 10 16.17 18.70 -34.30
C ASN A 10 17.01 19.84 -34.91
N LYS A 11 18.12 20.19 -34.26
CA LYS A 11 19.03 21.30 -34.61
C LYS A 11 18.40 22.71 -34.54
N GLN A 12 17.21 22.85 -33.93
CA GLN A 12 16.55 24.14 -33.71
C GLN A 12 16.64 24.54 -32.23
N PRO A 13 17.10 25.76 -31.91
CA PRO A 13 17.06 26.29 -30.54
C PRO A 13 15.63 26.46 -30.07
N MET A 14 15.34 26.04 -28.85
CA MET A 14 14.06 26.31 -28.20
C MET A 14 14.24 26.51 -26.70
N THR A 15 13.33 27.28 -26.13
CA THR A 15 13.24 27.52 -24.69
C THR A 15 12.02 26.81 -24.17
N VAL A 16 12.17 26.03 -23.10
CA VAL A 16 11.06 25.38 -22.40
C VAL A 16 11.08 25.74 -20.92
N THR A 17 9.90 25.83 -20.31
CA THR A 17 9.76 25.98 -18.85
C THR A 17 9.21 24.67 -18.29
N ILE A 18 9.97 24.05 -17.39
CA ILE A 18 9.58 22.79 -16.75
C ILE A 18 9.20 23.10 -15.31
N LYS A 19 8.02 22.65 -14.89
CA LYS A 19 7.61 22.68 -13.48
C LYS A 19 8.38 21.59 -12.72
N LEU A 20 9.03 21.95 -11.64
CA LEU A 20 9.63 21.00 -10.72
C LEU A 20 8.54 20.40 -9.83
N TYR A 21 8.55 19.07 -9.73
CA TYR A 21 7.70 18.30 -8.84
C TYR A 21 8.51 17.15 -8.25
N LYS A 22 8.07 16.59 -7.12
CA LYS A 22 8.68 15.38 -6.55
C LYS A 22 8.53 14.25 -7.58
N PRO A 23 9.64 13.67 -8.10
CA PRO A 23 9.55 12.69 -9.16
C PRO A 23 9.05 11.36 -8.60
N TRP A 24 7.73 11.16 -8.66
CA TRP A 24 7.12 9.82 -8.62
C TRP A 24 7.44 9.18 -9.98
N PRO A 25 8.16 8.04 -10.05
CA PRO A 25 8.12 6.86 -9.18
C PRO A 25 9.27 6.68 -8.15
N TYR A 26 10.31 7.51 -8.19
CA TYR A 26 11.51 7.33 -7.35
C TYR A 26 11.25 7.52 -5.85
N ALA A 27 10.13 8.14 -5.50
CA ALA A 27 9.73 8.39 -4.13
C ALA A 27 9.63 7.11 -3.27
N ILE A 28 9.32 5.94 -3.86
CA ILE A 28 9.15 4.70 -3.08
C ILE A 28 10.47 4.20 -2.48
N GLN A 29 11.60 4.55 -3.10
CA GLN A 29 12.95 4.09 -2.72
C GLN A 29 13.63 5.05 -1.74
N GLY A 30 12.97 6.14 -1.35
CA GLY A 30 13.44 7.06 -0.31
C GLY A 30 12.63 6.92 0.97
N HIS A 31 13.20 7.40 2.07
CA HIS A 31 12.49 7.49 3.35
C HIS A 31 11.39 8.56 3.32
N SER A 32 10.31 8.25 4.02
CA SER A 32 9.20 9.17 4.25
C SER A 32 9.22 9.64 5.70
N TYR A 33 9.60 10.90 5.91
CA TYR A 33 9.69 11.49 7.25
C TYR A 33 8.39 12.18 7.63
N ASP A 34 8.05 12.11 8.92
CA ASP A 34 6.91 12.81 9.54
C ASP A 34 5.56 12.59 8.84
N VAL A 35 5.39 11.44 8.17
CA VAL A 35 4.14 11.06 7.51
C VAL A 35 3.67 9.68 7.96
N ARG A 36 2.36 9.57 8.15
CA ARG A 36 1.72 8.29 8.44
C ARG A 36 1.61 7.46 7.16
N ALA A 37 2.07 6.22 7.23
CA ALA A 37 2.00 5.27 6.13
C ALA A 37 0.57 5.07 5.61
N ARG A 38 0.44 4.87 4.30
CA ARG A 38 -0.82 4.48 3.68
C ARG A 38 -1.11 3.02 3.99
N TYR A 39 -2.35 2.69 4.33
CA TYR A 39 -2.77 1.30 4.59
C TYR A 39 -4.28 1.08 4.45
N VAL A 40 -4.64 -0.19 4.31
CA VAL A 40 -6.01 -0.71 4.46
C VAL A 40 -5.95 -1.96 5.34
N LEU A 41 -6.76 -2.01 6.38
CA LEU A 41 -6.96 -3.15 7.27
C LEU A 41 -8.34 -3.76 7.00
N TYR A 42 -8.38 -5.04 6.67
CA TYR A 42 -9.63 -5.75 6.41
C TYR A 42 -9.59 -7.16 6.98
N GLY A 43 -10.49 -7.49 7.93
CA GLY A 43 -10.49 -8.80 8.59
C GLY A 43 -9.18 -9.15 9.32
N GLY A 44 -8.46 -8.13 9.79
CA GLY A 44 -7.13 -8.28 10.39
C GLY A 44 -5.97 -8.35 9.37
N LEU A 45 -6.23 -8.40 8.08
CA LEU A 45 -5.20 -8.35 7.04
C LEU A 45 -4.79 -6.90 6.77
N LEU A 46 -3.51 -6.57 6.97
CA LEU A 46 -2.96 -5.23 6.79
C LEU A 46 -2.25 -5.11 5.44
N PHE A 47 -2.85 -4.34 4.55
CA PHE A 47 -2.33 -4.04 3.22
C PHE A 47 -1.66 -2.67 3.21
N GLN A 48 -0.45 -2.59 2.66
CA GLN A 48 0.32 -1.36 2.54
C GLN A 48 0.97 -1.27 1.15
N PRO A 49 1.07 -0.07 0.54
CA PRO A 49 1.93 0.13 -0.61
C PRO A 49 3.39 -0.13 -0.24
N LEU A 50 4.13 -0.78 -1.13
CA LEU A 50 5.55 -1.03 -0.98
C LEU A 50 6.34 0.28 -1.06
N ASN A 51 7.14 0.52 -0.04
CA ASN A 51 8.16 1.56 -0.01
C ASN A 51 9.34 1.10 0.88
N LEU A 52 10.41 1.89 0.91
CA LEU A 52 11.60 1.59 1.69
C LEU A 52 11.27 1.38 3.17
N ASP A 53 10.48 2.29 3.77
CA ASP A 53 10.14 2.24 5.19
C ASP A 53 9.36 0.96 5.58
N MET A 54 8.44 0.51 4.72
CA MET A 54 7.71 -0.75 4.90
C MET A 54 8.66 -1.96 4.78
N LEU A 55 9.57 -1.95 3.80
CA LEU A 55 10.52 -3.03 3.59
C LEU A 55 11.44 -3.22 4.82
N GLU A 56 11.93 -2.11 5.37
CA GLU A 56 12.78 -2.09 6.56
C GLU A 56 12.02 -2.50 7.84
N ALA A 57 10.82 -1.96 8.05
CA ALA A 57 10.00 -2.23 9.23
C ALA A 57 9.68 -3.73 9.38
N TYR A 58 9.38 -4.41 8.27
CA TYR A 58 9.06 -5.84 8.27
C TYR A 58 10.24 -6.76 7.94
N ARG A 59 11.42 -6.19 7.66
CA ARG A 59 12.63 -6.92 7.26
C ARG A 59 12.36 -7.95 6.16
N ALA A 60 11.61 -7.55 5.13
CA ALA A 60 11.09 -8.53 4.18
C ALA A 60 12.21 -9.24 3.40
N THR A 61 12.13 -10.57 3.36
CA THR A 61 13.11 -11.44 2.70
C THR A 61 12.58 -12.06 1.41
N ASP A 62 11.30 -11.81 1.07
CA ASP A 62 10.68 -12.34 -0.14
C ASP A 62 11.36 -11.77 -1.40
N LEU A 63 11.85 -12.65 -2.27
CA LEU A 63 12.61 -12.28 -3.46
C LEU A 63 11.74 -11.57 -4.51
N ARG A 64 10.47 -11.95 -4.64
CA ARG A 64 9.54 -11.30 -5.57
C ARG A 64 9.28 -9.87 -5.12
N LEU A 65 9.02 -9.68 -3.82
CA LEU A 65 8.82 -8.36 -3.26
C LEU A 65 10.05 -7.46 -3.44
N ARG A 66 11.25 -8.00 -3.20
CA ARG A 66 12.51 -7.28 -3.42
C ARG A 66 12.72 -6.92 -4.88
N HIS A 67 12.43 -7.83 -5.81
CA HIS A 67 12.51 -7.54 -7.24
C HIS A 67 11.56 -6.39 -7.63
N PHE A 68 10.31 -6.43 -7.18
CA PHE A 68 9.35 -5.35 -7.42
C PHE A 68 9.79 -3.99 -6.85
N PHE A 69 10.53 -3.98 -5.74
CA PHE A 69 11.10 -2.78 -5.14
C PHE A 69 12.33 -2.26 -5.91
N GLU A 70 13.31 -3.13 -6.15
CA GLU A 70 14.60 -2.79 -6.77
C GLU A 70 14.42 -2.34 -8.22
N TYR A 71 13.57 -3.04 -8.97
CA TYR A 71 13.36 -2.81 -10.40
C TYR A 71 12.17 -1.90 -10.70
N PHE A 72 11.54 -1.33 -9.67
CA PHE A 72 10.32 -0.53 -9.80
C PHE A 72 10.38 0.50 -10.93
N THR A 73 11.48 1.26 -10.98
CA THR A 73 11.68 2.32 -11.96
C THR A 73 12.40 1.84 -13.20
N VAL A 74 13.45 1.02 -13.05
CA VAL A 74 14.32 0.57 -14.14
C VAL A 74 13.55 -0.29 -15.14
N GLU A 75 12.72 -1.20 -14.67
CA GLU A 75 11.85 -2.05 -15.52
C GLU A 75 10.46 -1.44 -15.75
N GLN A 76 10.24 -0.19 -15.33
CA GLN A 76 8.98 0.53 -15.49
C GLN A 76 7.75 -0.18 -14.89
N ILE A 77 7.94 -0.98 -13.84
CA ILE A 77 6.87 -1.68 -13.11
C ILE A 77 5.77 -0.72 -12.66
N TYR A 78 6.12 0.52 -12.30
CA TYR A 78 5.19 1.58 -11.90
C TYR A 78 4.08 1.90 -12.92
N LEU A 79 4.28 1.57 -14.21
CA LEU A 79 3.25 1.76 -15.24
C LEU A 79 2.07 0.78 -15.08
N GLN A 80 2.33 -0.42 -14.57
CA GLN A 80 1.32 -1.45 -14.35
C GLN A 80 0.89 -1.55 -12.89
N HIS A 81 1.83 -1.32 -11.96
CA HIS A 81 1.64 -1.38 -10.51
C HIS A 81 2.05 -0.05 -9.86
N PRO A 82 1.26 1.03 -10.04
CA PRO A 82 1.57 2.34 -9.46
C PRO A 82 1.62 2.30 -7.93
N ASP A 83 0.75 1.53 -7.28
CA ASP A 83 0.98 1.03 -5.91
C ASP A 83 1.22 -0.48 -5.97
N ILE A 84 2.38 -0.94 -5.48
CA ILE A 84 2.62 -2.37 -5.23
C ILE A 84 2.02 -2.69 -3.86
N ILE A 85 0.84 -3.28 -3.84
CA ILE A 85 0.09 -3.49 -2.60
C ILE A 85 0.49 -4.83 -1.97
N VAL A 86 1.06 -4.77 -0.78
CA VAL A 86 1.60 -5.93 -0.06
C VAL A 86 0.70 -6.28 1.12
N LEU A 87 0.43 -7.56 1.34
CA LEU A 87 -0.06 -8.04 2.64
C LEU A 87 1.08 -8.00 3.66
N SER A 88 1.34 -6.81 4.19
CA SER A 88 2.47 -6.51 5.07
C SER A 88 2.39 -7.25 6.41
N ASN A 89 1.20 -7.37 6.98
CA ASN A 89 1.01 -8.01 8.28
C ASN A 89 -0.41 -8.59 8.44
N ILE A 90 -0.59 -9.41 9.47
CA ILE A 90 -1.87 -10.02 9.85
C ILE A 90 -2.04 -9.88 11.35
N LEU A 91 -3.11 -9.21 11.78
CA LEU A 91 -3.60 -9.17 13.15
C LEU A 91 -4.33 -10.49 13.44
N PRO A 92 -3.78 -11.37 14.30
CA PRO A 92 -4.31 -12.72 14.44
C PRO A 92 -5.76 -12.76 14.96
N ASP A 93 -6.61 -13.48 14.26
CA ASP A 93 -8.01 -13.75 14.64
C ASP A 93 -8.44 -15.12 14.06
N PRO A 94 -9.39 -15.85 14.69
CA PRO A 94 -9.84 -17.13 14.15
C PRO A 94 -10.20 -17.12 12.65
N ILE A 95 -10.70 -16.00 12.12
CA ILE A 95 -11.06 -15.88 10.69
C ILE A 95 -9.85 -15.90 9.74
N ASN A 96 -8.63 -15.65 10.23
CA ASN A 96 -7.42 -15.53 9.41
C ASN A 96 -6.29 -16.50 9.79
N THR A 97 -6.61 -17.53 10.59
CA THR A 97 -5.67 -18.53 11.14
C THR A 97 -4.70 -19.13 10.10
N TYR A 98 -5.18 -19.42 8.89
CA TYR A 98 -4.39 -20.10 7.85
C TYR A 98 -3.79 -19.15 6.81
N LEU A 99 -3.86 -17.83 7.03
CA LEU A 99 -3.45 -16.83 6.04
C LEU A 99 -2.00 -16.36 6.23
N ALA A 100 -1.29 -16.86 7.25
CA ALA A 100 0.11 -16.52 7.50
C ALA A 100 1.06 -16.69 6.30
N PRO A 101 0.91 -17.73 5.44
CA PRO A 101 1.77 -17.89 4.25
C PRO A 101 1.63 -16.78 3.20
N TYR A 102 0.54 -16.01 3.22
CA TYR A 102 0.32 -14.89 2.29
C TYR A 102 1.03 -13.60 2.73
N ARG A 103 1.66 -13.56 3.91
CA ARG A 103 2.40 -12.38 4.38
C ARG A 103 3.56 -12.08 3.43
N GLY A 104 3.68 -10.83 3.00
CA GLY A 104 4.66 -10.39 2.00
C GLY A 104 4.19 -10.58 0.55
N ALA A 105 3.07 -11.26 0.31
CA ALA A 105 2.52 -11.42 -1.03
C ALA A 105 1.95 -10.10 -1.56
N ILE A 106 2.06 -9.90 -2.88
CA ILE A 106 1.58 -8.72 -3.58
C ILE A 106 0.19 -9.02 -4.15
N VAL A 107 -0.77 -8.13 -3.94
CA VAL A 107 -2.12 -8.25 -4.50
C VAL A 107 -2.09 -8.02 -6.01
N ASP A 108 -2.75 -8.90 -6.76
CA ASP A 108 -2.95 -8.79 -8.21
C ASP A 108 -4.40 -8.41 -8.54
N GLU A 109 -5.33 -9.21 -8.04
CA GLU A 109 -6.76 -9.07 -8.34
C GLU A 109 -7.63 -9.28 -7.11
N VAL A 110 -8.78 -8.61 -7.11
CA VAL A 110 -9.88 -8.91 -6.19
C VAL A 110 -11.12 -9.20 -7.02
N ASN A 111 -11.68 -10.41 -6.87
CA ASN A 111 -12.84 -10.90 -7.63
C ASN A 111 -12.69 -10.75 -9.15
N GLY A 112 -11.50 -11.09 -9.67
CA GLY A 112 -11.19 -11.04 -11.10
C GLY A 112 -10.90 -9.63 -11.65
N LYS A 113 -11.00 -8.59 -10.81
CA LYS A 113 -10.64 -7.22 -11.18
C LYS A 113 -9.21 -6.91 -10.75
N LYS A 114 -8.37 -6.45 -11.69
CA LYS A 114 -7.02 -5.95 -11.39
C LYS A 114 -7.08 -4.79 -10.39
N ILE A 115 -6.20 -4.86 -9.39
CA ILE A 115 -6.03 -3.81 -8.39
C ILE A 115 -4.65 -3.21 -8.56
N ARG A 116 -4.61 -1.92 -8.91
CA ARG A 116 -3.39 -1.17 -9.22
C ARG A 116 -3.03 -0.14 -8.17
N THR A 117 -4.02 0.31 -7.39
CA THR A 117 -3.86 1.34 -6.36
C THR A 117 -4.48 0.90 -5.05
N LEU A 118 -3.98 1.42 -3.93
CA LEU A 118 -4.57 1.15 -2.62
C LEU A 118 -6.03 1.62 -2.54
N ASP A 119 -6.35 2.72 -3.22
CA ASP A 119 -7.71 3.25 -3.35
C ASP A 119 -8.63 2.25 -4.09
N GLU A 120 -8.15 1.61 -5.15
CA GLU A 120 -8.90 0.52 -5.82
C GLU A 120 -9.14 -0.67 -4.90
N LEU A 121 -8.15 -1.04 -4.07
CA LEU A 121 -8.32 -2.12 -3.08
C LEU A 121 -9.38 -1.75 -2.04
N ALA A 122 -9.28 -0.55 -1.48
CA ALA A 122 -10.24 -0.05 -0.49
C ALA A 122 -11.67 -0.03 -1.05
N ASN A 123 -11.82 0.42 -2.31
CA ASN A 123 -13.09 0.40 -3.00
C ASN A 123 -13.60 -1.02 -3.26
N ALA A 124 -12.74 -1.97 -3.64
CA ALA A 124 -13.12 -3.37 -3.83
C ALA A 124 -13.63 -4.00 -2.53
N PHE A 125 -12.98 -3.70 -1.39
CA PHE A 125 -13.44 -4.15 -0.09
C PHE A 125 -14.73 -3.45 0.35
N ALA A 126 -14.92 -2.17 0.04
CA ALA A 126 -16.14 -1.43 0.37
C ALA A 126 -17.37 -1.87 -0.44
N GLN A 127 -17.19 -2.28 -1.70
CA GLN A 127 -18.26 -2.86 -2.53
C GLN A 127 -18.75 -4.21 -1.98
N ALA A 128 -17.88 -4.90 -1.23
CA ALA A 128 -18.21 -5.95 -0.28
C ALA A 128 -19.20 -7.02 -0.81
N PRO A 129 -18.87 -7.76 -1.87
CA PRO A 129 -19.61 -8.97 -2.20
C PRO A 129 -19.53 -9.99 -1.04
N GLU A 130 -20.45 -10.94 -1.02
CA GLU A 130 -20.54 -11.96 0.04
C GLU A 130 -19.21 -12.71 0.23
N GLN A 131 -18.47 -12.90 -0.86
CA GLN A 131 -17.15 -13.52 -0.89
C GLN A 131 -16.13 -12.60 -1.59
N LEU A 132 -14.97 -12.45 -0.97
CA LEU A 132 -13.81 -11.74 -1.51
C LEU A 132 -12.71 -12.75 -1.84
N VAL A 133 -12.38 -12.86 -3.12
CA VAL A 133 -11.33 -13.70 -3.66
C VAL A 133 -10.17 -12.79 -4.07
N ILE A 134 -9.09 -12.80 -3.30
CA ILE A 134 -7.89 -12.02 -3.51
C ILE A 134 -6.83 -12.91 -4.15
N ARG A 135 -6.49 -12.64 -5.41
CA ARG A 135 -5.37 -13.31 -6.08
C ARG A 135 -4.10 -12.52 -5.84
N MET A 136 -3.03 -13.22 -5.48
CA MET A 136 -1.70 -12.63 -5.32
C MET A 136 -0.90 -12.79 -6.62
N ILE A 137 0.08 -11.92 -6.84
CA ILE A 137 1.04 -12.08 -7.93
C ILE A 137 1.85 -13.35 -7.70
N GLY A 138 1.96 -14.17 -8.75
CA GLY A 138 2.69 -15.44 -8.82
C GLY A 138 1.85 -16.67 -8.49
N ASP A 139 2.50 -17.79 -8.23
CA ASP A 139 1.82 -19.07 -8.09
C ASP A 139 1.27 -19.28 -6.68
N GLY A 140 0.04 -19.77 -6.60
CA GLY A 140 -0.61 -20.13 -5.34
C GLY A 140 -2.13 -20.00 -5.43
N PRO A 141 -2.87 -20.65 -4.51
CA PRO A 141 -4.31 -20.49 -4.44
C PRO A 141 -4.68 -19.05 -4.03
N PRO A 142 -5.83 -18.53 -4.48
CA PRO A 142 -6.28 -17.22 -4.02
C PRO A 142 -6.63 -17.27 -2.52
N LEU A 143 -6.45 -16.13 -1.86
CA LEU A 143 -6.93 -15.91 -0.50
C LEU A 143 -8.42 -15.59 -0.57
N VAL A 144 -9.24 -16.29 0.23
CA VAL A 144 -10.70 -16.12 0.21
C VAL A 144 -11.21 -15.68 1.58
N LEU A 145 -12.00 -14.61 1.59
CA LEU A 145 -12.66 -14.09 2.79
C LEU A 145 -14.19 -14.11 2.63
N ASP A 146 -14.85 -14.51 3.70
CA ASP A 146 -16.29 -14.42 3.86
C ASP A 146 -16.63 -13.08 4.53
N ARG A 147 -17.44 -12.26 3.87
CA ARG A 147 -17.79 -10.92 4.37
C ARG A 147 -18.47 -11.00 5.74
N ASN A 148 -19.39 -11.92 5.93
CA ASN A 148 -20.15 -12.02 7.18
C ASN A 148 -19.22 -12.37 8.34
N LYS A 149 -18.24 -13.24 8.11
CA LYS A 149 -17.21 -13.56 9.12
C LYS A 149 -16.31 -12.36 9.43
N VAL A 150 -15.94 -11.57 8.42
CA VAL A 150 -15.14 -10.36 8.61
C VAL A 150 -15.89 -9.32 9.43
N GLU A 151 -17.14 -9.01 9.07
CA GLU A 151 -17.95 -8.04 9.82
C GLU A 151 -18.21 -8.50 11.26
N ALA A 152 -18.50 -9.78 11.48
CA ALA A 152 -18.70 -10.34 12.82
C ALA A 152 -17.44 -10.27 13.71
N ALA A 153 -16.24 -10.30 13.11
CA ALA A 153 -14.98 -10.19 13.84
C ALA A 153 -14.47 -8.76 13.99
N ARG A 154 -15.01 -7.80 13.21
CA ARG A 154 -14.47 -6.45 13.04
C ARG A 154 -14.24 -5.72 14.36
N GLU A 155 -15.27 -5.60 15.20
CA GLU A 155 -15.18 -4.89 16.48
C GLU A 155 -14.26 -5.61 17.48
N ARG A 156 -14.22 -6.94 17.46
CA ARG A 156 -13.30 -7.72 18.29
C ARG A 156 -11.85 -7.45 17.90
N ILE A 157 -11.53 -7.49 16.60
CA ILE A 157 -10.18 -7.21 16.09
C ILE A 157 -9.79 -5.78 16.46
N LYS A 158 -10.67 -4.80 16.22
CA LYS A 158 -10.40 -3.39 16.55
C LYS A 158 -10.11 -3.19 18.03
N THR A 159 -10.92 -3.79 18.90
CA THR A 159 -10.75 -3.67 20.35
C THR A 159 -9.48 -4.35 20.82
N ARG A 160 -9.23 -5.59 20.38
CA ARG A 160 -8.07 -6.40 20.81
C ARG A 160 -6.74 -5.77 20.44
N TYR A 161 -6.67 -5.14 19.27
CA TYR A 161 -5.43 -4.58 18.72
C TYR A 161 -5.40 -3.04 18.74
N ASN A 162 -6.37 -2.41 19.42
CA ASN A 162 -6.49 -0.96 19.55
C ASN A 162 -6.45 -0.20 18.20
N VAL A 163 -7.17 -0.73 17.21
CA VAL A 163 -7.24 -0.14 15.87
C VAL A 163 -8.22 1.03 15.88
N ALA A 164 -7.68 2.25 15.84
CA ALA A 164 -8.50 3.47 15.80
C ALA A 164 -9.13 3.74 14.42
N LYS A 165 -8.40 3.42 13.34
CA LYS A 165 -8.86 3.56 11.96
C LYS A 165 -8.45 2.32 11.17
N GLU A 166 -9.31 1.88 10.27
CA GLU A 166 -9.04 0.70 9.43
C GLU A 166 -8.40 1.08 8.09
N GLN A 167 -8.27 2.37 7.79
CA GLN A 167 -7.60 2.80 6.57
C GLN A 167 -6.96 4.17 6.73
N ASN A 168 -5.88 4.36 5.99
CA ASN A 168 -5.26 5.65 5.71
C ASN A 168 -4.86 5.65 4.23
N LEU A 169 -5.66 6.26 3.35
CA LEU A 169 -5.43 6.18 1.89
C LEU A 169 -4.48 7.27 1.36
N ARG A 170 -4.19 8.28 2.17
CA ARG A 170 -3.28 9.39 1.82
C ARG A 170 -2.16 9.49 2.84
N GLU A 171 -0.98 9.85 2.38
CA GLU A 171 0.07 10.29 3.30
C GLU A 171 -0.42 11.55 4.00
N GLN A 172 -0.47 11.51 5.33
CA GLN A 172 -0.84 12.63 6.17
C GLN A 172 0.36 12.96 7.06
N PRO A 173 0.66 14.26 7.27
CA PRO A 173 1.63 14.66 8.29
C PRO A 173 1.28 13.98 9.61
N GLU A 174 2.27 13.52 10.36
CA GLU A 174 2.04 13.06 11.73
C GLU A 174 1.34 14.17 12.52
N ALA A 175 0.15 13.87 13.05
CA ALA A 175 -0.47 14.76 14.01
C ALA A 175 0.50 14.91 15.19
N GLY A 176 0.90 16.15 15.49
CA GLY A 176 1.81 16.46 16.59
C GLY A 176 1.40 15.79 17.90
N PRO A 177 2.33 15.65 18.86
CA PRO A 177 2.13 14.85 20.05
C PRO A 177 0.82 15.24 20.76
N PRO A 178 0.05 14.28 21.27
CA PRO A 178 -1.19 14.57 21.98
C PRO A 178 -0.86 15.55 23.11
N LYS A 179 -1.56 16.70 23.14
CA LYS A 179 -1.46 17.64 24.26
C LYS A 179 -1.75 16.86 25.53
N GLN A 180 -0.74 16.72 26.39
CA GLN A 180 -0.91 16.13 27.70
C GLN A 180 -2.03 16.91 28.39
N ALA A 181 -3.14 16.22 28.65
CA ALA A 181 -4.19 16.77 29.48
C ALA A 181 -3.61 16.88 30.89
N ASN A 182 -3.12 18.07 31.24
CA ASN A 182 -2.76 18.40 32.61
C ASN A 182 -4.01 18.18 33.46
N LYS A 183 -3.99 17.09 34.24
CA LYS A 183 -4.88 16.93 35.39
C LYS A 183 -4.38 17.89 36.46
N THR A 184 -5.15 18.93 36.70
CA THR A 184 -5.12 19.73 37.93
C THR A 184 -6.03 19.07 38.95
#